data_AF-A0A1E1VXY0-F1
#
_entry.id   AF-A0A1E1VXY0-F1
#
_cell.length_a   1.000
_cell.length_b   1.000
_cell.length_c   1.000
_cell.angle_alpha   90.00
_cell.angle_beta   90.00
_cell.angle_gamma   90.00
#
_symmetry.space_group_name_H-M   'P 1'
#
loop_
_entity.id
_entity.type
_entity.pdbx_description
1 polymer ?
#
loop_
_entity_poly.entity_id
_entity_poly.type
_entity_poly.pdbx_seq_one_letter_code
_entity_poly.pdbx_strand_id
1 'polypeptide(L)'
;TLELAVSQAEPPLKAPAGSHEVRRHESHIRVVLDQCTPLHGDVRVDVYNKPKMMMRKEKLFHFWFNTFFVANCVGAVRIPPPADSMNLETYKLTLNKWQLDDAHKDKQHKLYSPDFKVTLLLY
;
A
#
# COMPACT_ATOMS: atom_id res chain seq x y z
N THR A 1 5.59 -9.20 11.48
CA THR A 1 5.91 -7.90 10.84
C THR A 1 5.15 -7.81 9.55
N LEU A 2 4.53 -6.67 9.27
CA LEU A 2 3.96 -6.38 7.96
C LEU A 2 5.08 -5.88 7.05
N GLU A 3 5.21 -6.44 5.85
CA GLU A 3 6.22 -6.04 4.86
C GLU A 3 5.48 -5.58 3.58
N LEU A 4 5.90 -4.44 3.04
CA LEU A 4 5.37 -3.84 1.83
C LEU A 4 6.43 -3.94 0.73
N ALA A 5 6.06 -4.46 -0.44
CA ALA A 5 6.89 -4.40 -1.64
C ALA A 5 6.16 -3.62 -2.73
N VAL A 6 6.86 -2.68 -3.37
CA VAL A 6 6.33 -1.88 -4.48
C VAL A 6 7.17 -2.14 -5.72
N SER A 7 6.51 -2.42 -6.84
CA SER A 7 7.17 -2.63 -8.13
C SER A 7 6.39 -2.00 -9.26
N GLN A 8 7.07 -1.51 -10.29
CA GLN A 8 6.44 -1.04 -11.53
C GLN A 8 7.00 -1.79 -12.73
N ALA A 9 6.22 -1.89 -13.80
CA ALA A 9 6.60 -2.65 -14.98
C ALA A 9 7.60 -1.90 -15.86
N GLU A 10 7.41 -0.60 -16.10
CA GLU A 10 8.18 0.17 -17.09
C GLU A 10 8.50 1.61 -16.63
N PRO A 11 9.80 1.97 -16.46
CA PRO A 11 10.95 1.07 -16.44
C PRO A 11 10.89 0.13 -15.21
N PRO A 12 11.39 -1.12 -15.31
CA PRO A 12 11.35 -2.07 -14.19
C PRO A 12 12.05 -1.50 -12.95
N LEU A 13 11.30 -1.38 -11.86
CA LEU A 13 11.81 -0.84 -10.60
C LEU A 13 11.17 -1.58 -9.44
N LYS A 14 11.97 -1.84 -8.41
CA LYS A 14 11.51 -2.36 -7.12
C LYS A 14 11.93 -1.37 -6.04
N ALA A 15 10.96 -0.76 -5.36
CA ALA A 15 11.24 0.13 -4.25
C ALA A 15 11.80 -0.66 -3.05
N PRO A 16 12.56 -0.02 -2.15
CA PRO A 16 12.91 -0.61 -0.86
C PRO A 16 11.66 -1.05 -0.11
N ALA A 17 11.73 -2.19 0.57
CA ALA A 17 10.60 -2.69 1.32
C ALA A 17 10.43 -1.91 2.63
N GLY A 18 9.23 -1.38 2.89
CA GLY A 18 8.86 -0.86 4.21
C GLY A 18 8.43 -1.99 5.12
N SER A 19 8.78 -1.95 6.41
CA SER A 19 8.32 -2.96 7.37
C SER A 19 7.85 -2.34 8.68
N HIS A 20 6.80 -2.91 9.28
CA HIS A 20 6.28 -2.43 10.56
C HIS A 20 5.87 -3.59 11.48
N GLU A 21 6.22 -3.50 12.76
CA GLU A 21 5.79 -4.46 13.78
C GLU A 21 4.35 -4.14 14.21
N VAL A 22 3.44 -5.10 14.06
CA VAL A 22 2.01 -4.91 14.37
C VAL A 22 1.76 -5.16 15.84
N ARG A 23 1.14 -4.19 16.53
CA ARG A 23 0.79 -4.29 17.96
C ARG A 23 -0.68 -4.69 18.13
N ARG A 24 -0.98 -5.49 19.17
CA ARG A 24 -2.26 -6.22 19.33
C ARG A 24 -3.52 -5.36 19.59
N HIS A 25 -3.47 -4.03 19.49
CA HIS A 25 -4.63 -3.15 19.75
C HIS A 25 -4.72 -1.96 18.79
N GLU A 26 -3.90 -1.94 17.74
CA GLU A 26 -3.93 -0.87 16.74
C GLU A 26 -4.99 -1.18 15.68
N SER A 27 -5.94 -0.26 15.51
CA SER A 27 -6.95 -0.34 14.46
C SER A 27 -6.44 0.14 13.09
N HIS A 28 -5.24 0.71 13.05
CA HIS A 28 -4.56 1.15 11.83
C HIS A 28 -3.05 0.97 11.98
N ILE A 29 -2.39 0.64 10.86
CA ILE A 29 -0.94 0.50 10.79
C ILE A 29 -0.46 1.47 9.70
N ARG A 30 0.58 2.24 9.99
CA ARG A 30 1.25 3.08 8.99
C ARG A 30 2.60 2.46 8.65
N VAL A 31 2.77 2.07 7.39
CA VAL A 31 4.07 1.63 6.86
C VAL A 31 4.64 2.80 6.05
N VAL A 32 5.80 3.28 6.45
CA VAL A 32 6.55 4.30 5.71
C VAL A 32 7.65 3.59 4.94
N LEU A 33 7.85 3.97 3.67
CA LEU A 33 8.99 3.49 2.89
C LEU A 33 10.23 4.29 3.31
N ASP A 34 11.35 3.61 3.49
CA ASP A 34 12.61 4.25 3.91
C ASP A 34 13.14 5.25 2.87
N GLN A 35 12.76 5.08 1.59
CA GLN A 35 13.13 5.97 0.49
C GLN A 35 11.96 6.16 -0.47
N CYS A 36 11.74 7.41 -0.90
CA CYS A 36 10.81 7.71 -1.98
C CYS A 36 11.41 7.24 -3.30
N THR A 37 10.67 6.39 -4.00
CA THR A 37 11.04 5.85 -5.30
C THR A 37 10.14 6.50 -6.35
N PRO A 38 10.67 7.17 -7.39
CA PRO A 38 9.84 7.71 -8.46
C PRO A 38 9.02 6.61 -9.12
N LEU A 39 7.70 6.83 -9.21
CA LEU A 39 6.77 5.86 -9.78
C LEU A 39 6.20 6.35 -11.10
N HIS A 40 6.00 5.45 -12.04
CA HIS A 40 5.39 5.74 -13.33
C HIS A 40 4.57 4.56 -13.87
N GLY A 41 3.46 4.86 -14.54
CA GLY A 41 2.60 3.87 -15.19
C GLY A 41 1.94 2.92 -14.19
N ASP A 42 1.90 1.63 -14.53
CA ASP A 42 1.28 0.59 -13.71
C ASP A 42 2.19 0.15 -12.57
N VAL A 43 1.74 0.41 -11.36
CA VAL A 43 2.43 0.09 -10.12
C VAL A 43 1.68 -1.00 -9.38
N ARG A 44 2.40 -2.04 -9.00
CA ARG A 44 1.93 -3.12 -8.15
C ARG A 44 2.43 -2.93 -6.73
N VAL A 45 1.53 -3.17 -5.78
CA VAL A 45 1.83 -3.19 -4.35
C VAL A 45 1.49 -4.58 -3.80
N ASP A 46 2.48 -5.29 -3.28
CA ASP A 46 2.31 -6.56 -2.58
C ASP A 46 2.51 -6.38 -1.07
N VAL A 47 1.61 -6.95 -0.27
CA VAL A 47 1.67 -6.90 1.20
C VAL A 47 1.85 -8.31 1.76
N TYR A 48 2.80 -8.47 2.67
CA TYR A 48 3.14 -9.75 3.29
C TYR A 48 3.07 -9.69 4.82
N ASN A 49 2.64 -10.78 5.42
CA ASN A 49 2.90 -11.07 6.83
C ASN A 49 4.19 -11.89 6.95
N LYS A 50 5.13 -11.42 7.77
CA LYS A 50 6.40 -12.09 8.08
C LYS A 50 6.47 -12.33 9.59
N PRO A 51 5.98 -13.48 10.08
CA PRO A 51 6.08 -13.84 11.49
C PRO A 51 7.56 -14.05 11.87
N LYS A 52 8.01 -13.52 13.02
CA LYS A 52 9.42 -13.60 13.45
C LYS A 52 9.93 -15.05 13.59
N MET A 53 9.05 -16.02 13.86
CA MET A 53 9.41 -17.43 14.08
C MET A 53 9.22 -18.33 12.86
N MET A 54 8.59 -17.85 11.79
CA MET A 54 8.38 -18.62 10.57
C MET A 54 9.27 -18.03 9.48
N MET A 55 10.25 -18.80 9.00
CA MET A 55 11.19 -18.42 7.92
C MET A 55 10.50 -18.18 6.56
N ARG A 56 9.16 -18.09 6.52
CA ARG A 56 8.35 -17.93 5.31
C ARG A 56 7.51 -16.66 5.42
N LYS A 57 7.58 -15.83 4.38
CA LYS A 57 6.63 -14.73 4.17
C LYS A 57 5.32 -15.28 3.63
N GLU A 58 4.22 -14.81 4.19
CA GLU A 58 2.87 -15.14 3.75
C GLU A 58 2.28 -13.94 3.02
N LYS A 59 1.86 -14.12 1.77
CA LYS A 59 1.20 -13.05 1.01
C LYS A 59 -0.18 -12.81 1.61
N LEU A 60 -0.49 -11.55 1.92
CA LEU A 60 -1.79 -11.15 2.43
C LEU A 60 -2.72 -10.76 1.26
N PHE A 61 -2.37 -9.67 0.58
CA PHE A 61 -3.12 -9.13 -0.56
C PHE A 61 -2.18 -8.33 -1.46
N HIS A 62 -2.71 -7.94 -2.62
CA HIS A 62 -2.03 -7.02 -3.52
C HIS A 62 -3.04 -6.17 -4.29
N PHE A 63 -2.55 -5.14 -4.95
CA PHE A 63 -3.35 -4.34 -5.88
C PHE A 63 -2.44 -3.66 -6.90
N TRP A 64 -3.05 -3.23 -7.99
CA TRP A 64 -2.44 -2.38 -9.00
C TRP A 64 -3.09 -1.01 -8.99
N PHE A 65 -2.31 0.02 -9.30
CA PHE A 65 -2.81 1.34 -9.66
C PHE A 65 -1.93 1.93 -10.75
N ASN A 66 -2.49 2.84 -11.55
CA ASN A 66 -1.72 3.57 -12.54
C ASN A 66 -1.52 5.02 -12.07
N THR A 67 -0.28 5.52 -12.14
CA THR A 67 0.05 6.88 -11.68
C THR A 67 -0.67 7.97 -12.47
N PHE A 68 -1.00 7.73 -13.75
CA PHE A 68 -1.77 8.66 -14.58
C PHE A 68 -3.13 8.96 -13.97
N PHE A 69 -3.88 7.93 -13.53
CA PHE A 69 -5.20 8.12 -12.95
C PHE A 69 -5.12 8.85 -11.60
N VAL A 70 -4.11 8.55 -10.79
CA VAL A 70 -3.91 9.21 -9.49
C VAL A 70 -3.63 10.69 -9.67
N ALA A 71 -2.69 11.07 -10.54
CA ALA A 71 -2.33 12.46 -10.78
C ALA A 71 -3.52 13.28 -11.33
N ASN A 72 -4.38 12.63 -12.13
CA ASN A 72 -5.62 13.23 -12.63
C ASN A 72 -6.81 13.12 -11.65
N CYS A 73 -6.57 12.77 -10.39
CA CYS A 73 -7.58 12.65 -9.33
C CYS A 73 -8.73 11.67 -9.66
N VAL A 74 -8.46 10.63 -10.44
CA VAL A 74 -9.40 9.55 -10.74
C VAL A 74 -9.24 8.46 -9.69
N GLY A 75 -10.20 8.36 -8.77
CA GLY A 75 -10.15 7.41 -7.66
C GLY A 75 -9.19 7.79 -6.52
N ALA A 76 -8.46 8.90 -6.67
CA ALA A 76 -7.61 9.49 -5.64
C ALA A 76 -8.03 10.94 -5.36
N VAL A 77 -7.63 11.46 -4.21
CA VAL A 77 -7.88 12.84 -3.80
C VAL A 77 -6.56 13.57 -3.60
N ARG A 78 -6.41 14.76 -4.17
CA ARG A 78 -5.27 15.64 -3.87
C ARG A 78 -5.42 16.17 -2.43
N ILE A 79 -4.38 16.04 -1.63
CA ILE A 79 -4.33 16.51 -0.25
C ILE A 79 -3.20 17.53 -0.08
N PRO A 80 -3.26 18.40 0.94
CA PRO A 80 -2.15 19.28 1.25
C PRO A 80 -0.87 18.47 1.51
N PRO A 81 0.29 18.90 0.97
CA PRO A 81 1.55 18.23 1.25
C PRO A 81 1.90 18.36 2.74
N PRO A 82 2.62 17.38 3.30
CA PRO A 82 3.22 17.51 4.63
C PRO A 82 4.09 18.77 4.72
N ALA A 83 4.13 19.39 5.90
CA ALA A 83 4.89 20.63 6.11
C ALA A 83 6.39 20.49 5.83
N ASP A 84 6.92 19.27 5.91
CA ASP A 84 8.31 18.88 5.68
C ASP A 84 8.58 18.31 4.28
N SER A 85 7.56 18.24 3.42
CA SER A 85 7.70 17.71 2.07
C SER A 85 8.22 18.76 1.08
N MET A 86 9.26 18.41 0.32
CA MET A 86 9.69 19.20 -0.84
C MET A 86 8.75 19.04 -2.05
N ASN A 87 7.89 18.02 -2.05
CA ASN A 87 6.93 17.79 -3.12
C ASN A 87 5.68 18.65 -2.89
N LEU A 88 5.29 19.41 -3.93
CA LEU A 88 4.14 20.31 -3.92
C LEU A 88 2.80 19.61 -4.16
N GLU A 89 2.84 18.35 -4.57
CA GLU A 89 1.68 17.54 -4.86
C GLU A 89 1.67 16.32 -3.93
N THR A 90 0.50 16.03 -3.37
CA THR A 90 0.31 14.81 -2.59
C THR A 90 -1.07 14.26 -2.88
N TYR A 91 -1.13 12.97 -3.14
CA TYR A 91 -2.35 12.27 -3.50
C TYR A 91 -2.64 11.15 -2.50
N LYS A 92 -3.92 11.01 -2.16
CA LYS A 92 -4.45 9.96 -1.30
C LYS A 92 -5.31 9.02 -2.12
N LEU A 93 -4.84 7.79 -2.32
CA LEU A 93 -5.63 6.70 -2.91
C LEU A 93 -6.14 5.81 -1.77
N THR A 94 -7.46 5.60 -1.69
CA THR A 94 -8.07 4.71 -0.69
C THR A 94 -8.79 3.57 -1.36
N LEU A 95 -8.42 2.34 -1.02
CA LEU A 95 -9.01 1.11 -1.54
C LEU A 95 -9.69 0.36 -0.39
N ASN A 96 -10.95 -0.03 -0.58
CA ASN A 96 -11.63 -0.90 0.36
C ASN A 96 -11.27 -2.38 0.13
N LYS A 97 -11.62 -3.26 1.07
CA LYS A 97 -11.38 -4.71 1.02
C LYS A 97 -11.72 -5.36 -0.33
N TRP A 98 -12.79 -4.91 -0.98
CA TRP A 98 -13.28 -5.51 -2.23
C TRP A 98 -12.47 -5.11 -3.46
N GLN A 99 -11.66 -4.07 -3.35
CA GLN A 99 -10.74 -3.61 -4.40
C GLN A 99 -9.34 -4.20 -4.27
N LEU A 100 -9.12 -5.07 -3.27
CA LEU A 100 -7.84 -5.70 -2.99
C LEU A 100 -7.85 -7.16 -3.45
N ASP A 101 -6.88 -7.54 -4.29
CA ASP A 101 -6.74 -8.91 -4.75
C ASP A 101 -6.31 -9.82 -3.61
N ASP A 102 -6.85 -11.03 -3.61
CA ASP A 102 -6.78 -12.04 -2.54
C ASP A 102 -7.61 -11.69 -1.28
N ALA A 103 -7.65 -10.43 -0.83
CA ALA A 103 -8.49 -10.01 0.30
C ALA A 103 -10.00 -10.01 -0.01
N HIS A 104 -10.41 -9.66 -1.24
CA HIS A 104 -11.82 -9.69 -1.65
C HIS A 104 -12.42 -11.11 -1.60
N LYS A 105 -11.58 -12.15 -1.67
CA LYS A 105 -12.00 -13.56 -1.63
C LYS A 105 -12.45 -13.99 -0.23
N ASP A 106 -12.05 -13.27 0.84
CA ASP A 106 -12.47 -13.53 2.21
C ASP A 106 -13.90 -13.03 2.46
N LYS A 107 -14.89 -13.70 1.87
CA LYS A 107 -16.32 -13.34 2.00
C LYS A 107 -16.87 -13.55 3.41
N GLN A 108 -16.19 -14.33 4.25
CA GLN A 108 -16.59 -14.65 5.62
C GLN A 108 -15.93 -13.74 6.65
N HIS A 109 -15.07 -12.81 6.22
CA HIS A 109 -14.39 -11.84 7.08
C HIS A 109 -13.54 -12.48 8.19
N LYS A 110 -12.92 -13.62 7.88
CA LYS A 110 -12.09 -14.36 8.84
C LYS A 110 -10.76 -13.69 9.11
N LEU A 111 -10.18 -13.08 8.07
CA LEU A 111 -8.88 -12.41 8.13
C LEU A 111 -9.03 -10.90 7.96
N TYR A 112 -9.98 -10.45 7.12
CA TYR A 112 -10.21 -9.04 6.85
C TYR A 112 -11.61 -8.63 7.28
N SER A 113 -11.66 -7.66 8.19
CA SER A 113 -12.91 -7.00 8.57
C SER A 113 -13.64 -6.46 7.33
N PRO A 114 -15.00 -6.45 7.31
CA PRO A 114 -15.76 -5.89 6.18
C PRO A 114 -15.44 -4.42 5.88
N ASP A 115 -15.01 -3.66 6.88
CA ASP A 115 -14.62 -2.24 6.77
C ASP A 115 -13.12 -2.02 6.51
N PHE A 116 -12.36 -3.11 6.29
CA PHE A 116 -10.93 -3.03 6.02
C PHE A 116 -10.65 -2.15 4.79
N LYS A 117 -9.65 -1.28 4.93
CA LYS A 117 -9.25 -0.32 3.90
C LYS A 117 -7.75 -0.10 3.93
N VAL A 118 -7.20 0.19 2.76
CA VAL A 118 -5.80 0.58 2.57
C VAL A 118 -5.78 2.00 2.04
N THR A 119 -4.88 2.82 2.57
CA THR A 119 -4.65 4.18 2.09
C THR A 119 -3.19 4.31 1.68
N LEU A 120 -2.96 4.67 0.42
CA LEU A 120 -1.65 5.01 -0.11
C LEU A 120 -1.52 6.54 -0.19
N LEU A 121 -0.42 7.06 0.38
CA LEU A 121 -0.02 8.46 0.24
C LEU A 121 1.12 8.52 -0.76
N LEU A 122 0.92 9.27 -1.84
CA LEU A 122 1.86 9.47 -2.93
C LEU A 122 2.29 10.93 -2.92
N TYR A 123 3.59 11.18 -2.83
CA TYR A 123 4.22 12.50 -2.85
C TYR A 123 4.96 12.69 -4.16
#